data_AF-A0A7C0YNS6-F1
#
_entry.id   AF-A0A7C0YNS6-F1
#
_cell.length_a   1.000
_cell.length_b   1.000
_cell.length_c   1.000
_cell.angle_alpha   90.00
_cell.angle_beta   90.00
_cell.angle_gamma   90.00
#
_symmetry.space_group_name_H-M   'P 1'
#
loop_
_entity.id
_entity.type
_entity.pdbx_description
1 polymer ?
#
loop_
_entity_poly.entity_id
_entity_poly.type
_entity_poly.pdbx_seq_one_letter_code
_entity_poly.pdbx_strand_id
1 'polypeptide(L)'
;MKFKFLLIGIIAVLFFSVSAESADWLNYVEGKDGALFYVDMESIKPTSENTISISKKVEPAGSSDIASVLSEVEMDCNNSMIHYLKETTRFKDGKSQSSWKNEKFRKVTVEDNDEALLELICSLKKSK
;
A
#
# COMPACT_ATOMS: atom_id res chain seq x y z
N MET A 1 -58.41 18.82 5.27
CA MET A 1 -57.74 18.16 4.13
C MET A 1 -56.24 18.21 4.40
N LYS A 2 -55.56 17.07 4.28
CA LYS A 2 -54.31 16.72 4.97
C LYS A 2 -53.08 17.35 4.28
N PHE A 3 -52.38 18.28 4.93
CA PHE A 3 -50.99 18.64 4.59
C PHE A 3 -50.07 17.49 5.07
N LYS A 4 -50.07 16.40 4.32
CA LYS A 4 -49.02 15.37 4.37
C LYS A 4 -48.01 15.70 3.27
N PHE A 5 -46.77 15.27 3.46
CA PHE A 5 -45.65 15.35 2.49
C PHE A 5 -44.69 16.53 2.62
N LEU A 6 -44.23 16.83 3.84
CA LEU A 6 -43.00 17.62 4.00
C LEU A 6 -42.15 17.05 5.14
N LEU A 7 -41.81 15.76 5.06
CA LEU A 7 -40.95 15.09 6.06
C LEU A 7 -40.28 13.79 5.57
N ILE A 8 -40.06 13.63 4.26
CA ILE A 8 -39.41 12.43 3.68
C ILE A 8 -38.05 12.75 3.03
N GLY A 9 -37.64 14.03 2.98
CA GLY A 9 -36.41 14.44 2.26
C GLY A 9 -35.10 14.40 3.07
N ILE A 10 -35.12 14.23 4.39
CA ILE A 10 -33.93 14.45 5.24
C ILE A 10 -33.24 13.13 5.68
N ILE A 11 -33.88 11.96 5.50
CA ILE A 11 -33.34 10.67 6.02
C ILE A 11 -32.55 9.88 4.95
N ALA A 12 -32.53 10.32 3.68
CA ALA A 12 -31.84 9.59 2.61
C ALA A 12 -30.35 9.94 2.45
N VAL A 13 -29.78 10.83 3.28
CA VAL A 13 -28.39 11.30 3.11
C VAL A 13 -27.37 10.59 4.02
N LEU A 14 -27.81 9.69 4.91
CA LEU A 14 -26.92 9.06 5.91
C LEU A 14 -26.37 7.67 5.54
N PHE A 15 -26.57 7.18 4.32
CA PHE A 15 -26.12 5.83 3.92
C PHE A 15 -25.00 5.77 2.88
N PHE A 16 -24.27 6.86 2.65
CA PHE A 16 -22.93 6.76 2.07
C PHE A 16 -21.90 6.60 3.19
N SER A 17 -22.04 5.52 3.97
CA SER A 17 -20.89 4.92 4.63
C SER A 17 -20.01 4.41 3.50
N VAL A 18 -19.11 5.25 3.00
CA VAL A 18 -17.94 4.77 2.26
C VAL A 18 -17.23 3.89 3.27
N SER A 19 -17.48 2.58 3.20
CA SER A 19 -16.61 1.59 3.81
C SER A 19 -15.25 1.85 3.16
N ALA A 20 -14.38 2.57 3.86
CA ALA A 20 -12.96 2.49 3.58
C ALA A 20 -12.61 1.03 3.88
N GLU A 21 -12.69 0.20 2.85
CA GLU A 21 -12.28 -1.19 2.89
C GLU A 21 -10.83 -1.16 3.39
N SER A 22 -10.63 -1.64 4.61
CA SER A 22 -9.29 -1.68 5.17
C SER A 22 -8.53 -2.69 4.34
N ALA A 23 -7.53 -2.26 3.57
CA ALA A 23 -6.64 -3.17 2.87
C ALA A 23 -6.15 -4.26 3.85
N ASP A 24 -6.29 -5.52 3.44
CA ASP A 24 -5.85 -6.67 4.23
C ASP A 24 -4.33 -6.84 4.05
N TRP A 25 -3.58 -6.15 4.91
CA TRP A 25 -2.13 -6.07 4.85
C TRP A 25 -1.48 -7.39 5.30
N LEU A 26 -0.83 -8.10 4.37
CA LEU A 26 -0.04 -9.27 4.69
C LEU A 26 1.36 -8.86 5.17
N ASN A 27 1.74 -9.25 6.38
CA ASN A 27 3.12 -9.13 6.83
C ASN A 27 4.01 -10.15 6.09
N TYR A 28 5.08 -9.69 5.44
CA TYR A 28 5.98 -10.58 4.70
C TYR A 28 7.39 -10.65 5.31
N VAL A 29 7.81 -9.64 6.09
CA VAL A 29 9.08 -9.68 6.82
C VAL A 29 9.06 -8.76 8.04
N GLU A 30 9.84 -9.14 9.05
CA GLU A 30 10.24 -8.29 10.17
C GLU A 30 11.73 -7.94 10.00
N GLY A 31 12.03 -6.64 9.98
CA GLY A 31 13.39 -6.12 9.87
C GLY A 31 14.19 -6.39 11.14
N LYS A 32 15.53 -6.36 11.03
CA LYS A 32 16.44 -6.56 12.18
C LYS A 32 16.28 -5.51 13.28
N ASP A 33 15.75 -4.34 12.92
CA ASP A 33 15.42 -3.24 13.82
C ASP A 33 14.03 -3.39 14.48
N GLY A 34 13.29 -4.46 14.14
CA GLY A 34 11.91 -4.72 14.58
C GLY A 34 10.85 -4.03 13.71
N ALA A 35 11.24 -3.35 12.62
CA ALA A 35 10.26 -2.75 11.71
C ALA A 35 9.45 -3.84 11.01
N LEU A 36 8.15 -3.63 10.87
CA LEU A 36 7.25 -4.60 10.25
C LEU A 36 6.93 -4.16 8.82
N PHE A 37 7.09 -5.08 7.88
CA PHE A 37 6.89 -4.83 6.46
C PHE A 37 5.68 -5.61 5.94
N TYR A 38 4.81 -4.91 5.24
CA TYR A 38 3.54 -5.43 4.77
C TYR A 38 3.33 -5.15 3.29
N VAL A 39 2.53 -5.99 2.65
CA VAL A 39 2.06 -5.83 1.27
C VAL A 39 0.55 -5.93 1.22
N ASP A 40 -0.07 -5.12 0.38
CA ASP A 40 -1.48 -5.25 0.03
C ASP A 40 -1.60 -6.19 -1.17
N MET A 41 -2.09 -7.40 -0.94
CA MET A 41 -2.19 -8.45 -1.97
C MET A 41 -3.23 -8.12 -3.05
N GLU A 42 -4.22 -7.29 -2.73
CA GLU A 42 -5.27 -6.87 -3.66
C GLU A 42 -4.80 -5.72 -4.57
N SER A 43 -3.73 -5.01 -4.15
CA SER A 43 -3.12 -3.96 -4.96
C SER A 43 -2.31 -4.47 -6.16
N ILE A 44 -2.03 -5.77 -6.24
CA ILE A 44 -1.15 -6.38 -7.26
C ILE A 44 -1.76 -6.25 -8.66
N LYS A 45 -1.12 -5.44 -9.52
CA LYS A 45 -1.60 -5.16 -10.87
C LYS A 45 -0.45 -5.20 -11.88
N PRO A 46 -0.58 -5.91 -13.01
CA PRO A 46 0.42 -5.81 -14.07
C PRO A 46 0.44 -4.39 -14.65
N THR A 47 1.63 -3.84 -14.86
CA THR A 47 1.81 -2.53 -15.53
C THR A 47 2.45 -2.67 -16.91
N SER A 48 3.20 -3.76 -17.14
CA SER A 48 3.69 -4.18 -18.45
C SER A 48 3.80 -5.71 -18.50
N GLU A 49 4.35 -6.25 -19.59
CA GLU A 49 4.62 -7.69 -19.74
C GLU A 49 5.46 -8.24 -18.57
N ASN A 50 6.42 -7.45 -18.07
CA ASN A 50 7.40 -7.88 -17.08
C ASN A 50 7.32 -7.13 -15.75
N THR A 51 6.52 -6.08 -15.66
CA THR A 51 6.40 -5.26 -14.45
C THR A 51 5.05 -5.37 -13.77
N ILE A 52 5.07 -5.30 -12.45
CA ILE A 52 3.88 -5.35 -11.58
C ILE A 52 3.94 -4.16 -10.64
N SER A 53 2.84 -3.43 -10.50
CA SER A 53 2.65 -2.43 -9.45
C SER A 53 1.99 -3.06 -8.22
N ILE A 54 2.46 -2.67 -7.04
CA ILE A 54 1.92 -3.05 -5.74
C ILE A 54 1.97 -1.88 -4.76
N SER A 55 1.17 -1.97 -3.71
CA SER A 55 1.27 -1.14 -2.51
C SER A 55 1.92 -1.93 -1.38
N LYS A 56 2.91 -1.32 -0.74
CA LYS A 56 3.55 -1.84 0.47
C LYS A 56 3.47 -0.83 1.61
N LYS A 57 3.64 -1.32 2.83
CA LYS A 57 3.62 -0.51 4.05
C LYS A 57 4.79 -0.94 4.96
N VAL A 58 5.44 0.02 5.57
CA VAL A 58 6.44 -0.19 6.62
C VAL A 58 5.96 0.46 7.90
N GLU A 59 6.00 -0.27 9.00
CA GLU A 59 5.74 0.24 10.35
C GLU A 59 7.08 0.25 11.11
N PRO A 60 7.72 1.42 11.28
CA PRO A 60 9.05 1.48 11.89
C PRO A 60 8.96 1.18 13.39
N ALA A 61 9.87 0.33 13.87
CA ALA A 61 10.02 0.11 15.30
C ALA A 61 10.56 1.35 16.00
N GLY A 62 9.97 1.70 17.14
CA GLY A 62 10.49 2.73 18.04
C GLY A 62 10.43 4.17 17.54
N SER A 63 9.88 4.46 16.36
CA SER A 63 9.69 5.84 15.90
C SER A 63 8.73 6.60 16.84
N SER A 64 9.09 7.81 17.25
CA SER A 64 8.25 8.66 18.10
C SER A 64 7.11 9.35 17.34
N ASP A 65 7.27 9.54 16.03
CA ASP A 65 6.47 10.44 15.20
C ASP A 65 5.84 9.75 13.99
N ILE A 66 6.52 8.77 13.40
CA ILE A 66 6.04 8.03 12.24
C ILE A 66 5.27 6.79 12.70
N ALA A 67 4.04 6.65 12.20
CA ALA A 67 3.23 5.46 12.40
C ALA A 67 3.46 4.44 11.28
N SER A 68 3.52 4.90 10.03
CA SER A 68 3.83 4.04 8.89
C SER A 68 4.30 4.83 7.68
N VAL A 69 4.98 4.16 6.76
CA VAL A 69 5.26 4.65 5.41
C VAL A 69 4.60 3.72 4.43
N LEU A 70 3.69 4.25 3.61
CA LEU A 70 3.06 3.52 2.52
C LEU A 70 3.78 3.88 1.22
N SER A 71 4.15 2.87 0.43
CA SER A 71 4.83 3.07 -0.85
C SER A 71 4.07 2.35 -1.97
N GLU A 72 3.84 3.06 -3.07
CA GLU A 72 3.46 2.45 -4.34
C GLU A 72 4.74 2.18 -5.12
N VAL A 73 4.93 0.94 -5.55
CA VAL A 73 6.15 0.49 -6.21
C VAL A 73 5.84 -0.35 -7.45
N GLU A 74 6.70 -0.25 -8.46
CA GLU A 74 6.75 -1.18 -9.58
C GLU A 74 7.93 -2.13 -9.41
N MET A 75 7.73 -3.40 -9.75
CA MET A 75 8.77 -4.44 -9.70
C MET A 75 8.91 -5.11 -11.06
N ASP A 76 10.15 -5.31 -11.49
CA ASP A 76 10.51 -6.17 -12.62
C ASP A 76 11.00 -7.52 -12.08
N CYS A 77 10.16 -8.54 -12.25
CA CYS A 77 10.42 -9.89 -11.77
C CYS A 77 11.52 -10.64 -12.51
N ASN A 78 11.85 -10.24 -13.74
CA ASN A 78 12.86 -10.92 -14.55
C ASN A 78 14.26 -10.43 -14.19
N ASN A 79 14.37 -9.13 -13.89
CA ASN A 79 15.65 -8.48 -13.62
C ASN A 79 15.89 -8.19 -12.13
N SER A 80 14.95 -8.57 -11.26
CA SER A 80 14.98 -8.30 -9.82
C SER A 80 15.17 -6.82 -9.52
N MET A 81 14.34 -5.97 -10.13
CA MET A 81 14.40 -4.52 -9.95
C MET A 81 13.14 -3.96 -9.31
N ILE A 82 13.28 -2.85 -8.58
CA ILE A 82 12.17 -2.11 -7.96
C ILE A 82 12.27 -0.62 -8.29
N HIS A 83 11.13 0.03 -8.45
CA HIS A 83 10.99 1.46 -8.69
C HIS A 83 9.88 2.00 -7.79
N TYR A 84 10.19 3.01 -6.98
CA TYR A 84 9.20 3.66 -6.12
C TYR A 84 8.53 4.78 -6.89
N LEU A 85 7.19 4.76 -6.94
CA LEU A 85 6.38 5.76 -7.63
C LEU A 85 5.93 6.87 -6.67
N LYS A 86 5.46 6.46 -5.50
CA LYS A 86 4.88 7.37 -4.51
C LYS A 86 5.13 6.85 -3.11
N GLU A 87 5.39 7.77 -2.20
CA GLU A 87 5.43 7.46 -0.77
C GLU A 87 4.47 8.35 -0.01
N THR A 88 3.86 7.80 1.02
CA THR A 88 3.02 8.52 1.97
C THR A 88 3.42 8.16 3.38
N THR A 89 4.00 9.11 4.09
CA THR A 89 4.28 8.98 5.52
C THR A 89 3.00 9.30 6.28
N ARG A 90 2.57 8.39 7.15
CA ARG A 90 1.50 8.61 8.13
C ARG A 90 2.14 8.81 9.50
N PHE A 91 1.83 9.94 10.11
CA PHE A 91 2.33 10.31 11.44
C PHE A 91 1.36 9.85 12.53
N LYS A 92 1.89 9.66 13.74
CA LYS A 92 1.11 9.24 14.91
C LYS A 92 0.09 10.29 15.38
N ASP A 93 0.29 11.56 14.98
CA ASP A 93 -0.67 12.64 15.22
C ASP A 93 -1.86 12.64 14.22
N GLY A 94 -1.92 11.65 13.33
CA GLY A 94 -2.96 11.49 12.32
C GLY A 94 -2.71 12.28 11.03
N LYS A 95 -1.65 13.10 10.95
CA LYS A 95 -1.28 13.76 9.70
C LYS A 95 -0.66 12.78 8.71
N SER A 96 -0.68 13.17 7.44
CA SER A 96 0.03 12.44 6.40
C SER A 96 0.73 13.40 5.45
N GLN A 97 1.83 12.94 4.87
CA GLN A 97 2.57 13.65 3.84
C GLN A 97 2.88 12.69 2.71
N SER A 98 2.50 13.06 1.49
CA SER A 98 2.81 12.28 0.29
C SER A 98 3.87 12.97 -0.56
N SER A 99 4.72 12.18 -1.19
CA SER A 99 5.67 12.64 -2.21
C SER A 99 5.68 11.67 -3.38
N TRP A 100 5.69 12.23 -4.59
CA TRP A 100 5.99 11.45 -5.79
C TRP A 100 7.49 11.25 -5.90
N LYS A 101 7.88 10.04 -6.24
CA LYS A 101 9.26 9.64 -6.46
C LYS A 101 9.47 9.58 -7.97
N ASN A 102 10.61 10.11 -8.41
CA ASN A 102 11.05 10.04 -9.79
C ASN A 102 12.40 9.31 -9.84
N GLU A 103 12.45 8.19 -9.13
CA GLU A 103 13.63 7.35 -9.04
C GLU A 103 13.70 6.45 -10.28
N LYS A 104 14.88 5.96 -10.62
CA LYS A 104 14.97 4.92 -11.65
C LYS A 104 14.77 3.56 -11.00
N PHE A 105 14.44 2.56 -11.80
CA PHE A 105 14.55 1.17 -11.35
C PHE A 105 15.94 0.94 -10.74
N ARG A 106 15.95 0.41 -9.53
CA ARG A 106 17.16 -0.04 -8.84
C ARG A 106 17.13 -1.55 -8.71
N LYS A 107 18.31 -2.16 -8.77
CA LYS A 107 18.44 -3.59 -8.50
C LYS A 107 18.20 -3.85 -7.02
N VAL A 108 17.40 -4.87 -6.71
CA VAL A 108 17.21 -5.39 -5.36
C VAL A 108 18.37 -6.32 -5.04
N THR A 109 18.97 -6.16 -3.87
CA THR A 109 20.07 -7.00 -3.39
C THR A 109 19.62 -7.89 -2.23
N VAL A 110 20.39 -8.94 -1.92
CA VAL A 110 20.07 -9.91 -0.87
C VAL A 110 20.05 -9.34 0.55
N GLU A 111 20.54 -8.11 0.71
CA GLU A 111 20.56 -7.41 1.99
C GLU A 111 19.33 -6.48 2.13
N ASP A 112 18.56 -6.29 1.05
CA ASP A 112 17.38 -5.44 1.04
C ASP A 112 16.18 -6.22 1.57
N ASN A 113 15.39 -5.62 2.46
CA ASN A 113 14.08 -6.16 2.85
C ASN A 113 13.12 -6.30 1.64
N ASP A 114 13.38 -5.57 0.55
CA ASP A 114 12.65 -5.66 -0.71
C ASP A 114 12.91 -6.99 -1.45
N GLU A 115 13.94 -7.76 -1.10
CA GLU A 115 14.18 -9.09 -1.69
C GLU A 115 13.03 -10.04 -1.36
N ALA A 116 12.65 -10.13 -0.08
CA ALA A 116 11.55 -10.98 0.38
C ALA A 116 10.23 -10.62 -0.32
N LEU A 117 10.00 -9.32 -0.56
CA LEU A 117 8.84 -8.83 -1.30
C LEU A 117 8.88 -9.29 -2.77
N LEU A 118 10.03 -9.19 -3.41
CA LEU A 118 10.21 -9.59 -4.80
C LEU A 118 10.02 -11.09 -4.97
N GLU A 119 10.59 -11.91 -4.08
CA GLU A 119 10.40 -13.37 -4.07
C GLU A 119 8.92 -13.74 -3.92
N LEU A 120 8.24 -13.14 -2.93
CA LEU A 120 6.82 -13.36 -2.68
C LEU A 120 5.99 -13.04 -3.94
N ILE A 121 6.11 -11.82 -4.46
CA ILE A 121 5.22 -11.34 -5.53
C ILE A 121 5.55 -11.99 -6.88
N CYS A 122 6.83 -12.19 -7.19
CA CYS A 122 7.24 -12.80 -8.44
C CYS A 122 6.98 -14.31 -8.50
N SER A 123 6.90 -14.99 -7.34
CA SER A 123 6.45 -16.40 -7.30
C SER A 123 4.98 -16.55 -7.69
N LEU A 124 4.13 -15.57 -7.33
CA LEU A 124 2.72 -15.54 -7.70
C LEU A 124 2.52 -15.32 -9.20
N LYS A 125 3.37 -14.52 -9.84
CA LYS A 125 3.36 -14.32 -11.31
C LYS A 125 3.58 -15.64 -12.05
N LYS A 126 4.47 -16.51 -11.56
CA LYS A 126 4.80 -17.80 -12.19
C LYS A 126 3.69 -18.86 -12.07
N SER A 127 2.73 -18.64 -11.17
CA SER A 127 1.67 -19.60 -10.87
C SER A 127 0.36 -19.31 -11.62
N LYS A 128 0.33 -18.26 -12.45
CA LYS A 128 -0.77 -17.93 -13.37
C LYS A 128 -0.34 -18.20 -14.81
#